data_AF-A0A8H4XZW5-F1
#
_entry.id   AF-A0A8H4XZW5-F1
#
_cell.length_a   1.000
_cell.length_b   1.000
_cell.length_c   1.000
_cell.angle_alpha   90.00
_cell.angle_beta   90.00
_cell.angle_gamma   90.00
#
_symmetry.space_group_name_H-M   'P 1'
#
loop_
_entity.id
_entity.type
_entity.pdbx_description
1 polymer ?
#
loop_
_entity_poly.entity_id
_entity_poly.type
_entity_poly.pdbx_seq_one_letter_code
_entity_poly.pdbx_strand_id
1 'polypeptide(L)'
;MRSSLSIFLAMMQQDYKIRHRKAPPFRPTRTRTREAPSSNCFLDDRILDGPPSYSKSDFEKPRLRKCRFHVANIDWEASRCIGGGLDGYSWMVFFGKEGPYVLKMFWDLEHPKHYFAPERECQNAAVLAMMEASVDGAVAESTKVYLNPSPKTKQDAAANLYAFTKESLQSPSQHMQGFNMSCLPRLRKCYGWLKISGRDSRIPWALWPPTLDVGKIQRRMSGDREHMAIVYEYIQEEANDPKTTDEVVTFLWRAGFSFTNYPEERNWKGGVLLDLSEIVHVEGYGWKERDFRSRDAARPWCNGLVS
;
A
#
# COMPACT_ATOMS: atom_id res chain seq x y z
N MET A 1 32.76 0.88 -39.50
CA MET A 1 32.06 1.75 -38.52
C MET A 1 30.62 2.13 -38.96
N ARG A 2 29.82 1.21 -39.53
CA ARG A 2 28.40 1.49 -39.88
C ARG A 2 27.38 0.55 -39.24
N SER A 3 27.79 -0.53 -38.58
CA SER A 3 26.83 -1.48 -37.96
C SER A 3 26.46 -1.18 -36.50
N SER A 4 27.26 -0.41 -35.76
CA SER A 4 26.99 -0.11 -34.34
C SER A 4 25.87 0.93 -34.14
N LEU A 5 25.68 1.87 -35.09
CA LEU A 5 24.62 2.88 -34.99
C LEU A 5 23.23 2.30 -35.27
N SER A 6 23.11 1.32 -36.17
CA SER A 6 21.81 0.68 -36.48
C SER A 6 21.27 -0.15 -35.32
N ILE A 7 22.15 -0.77 -34.51
CA ILE A 7 21.74 -1.53 -33.32
C ILE A 7 21.27 -0.57 -32.22
N PHE A 8 21.99 0.54 -32.01
CA PHE A 8 21.60 1.56 -31.04
C PHE A 8 20.27 2.24 -31.40
N LEU A 9 20.02 2.51 -32.68
CA LEU A 9 18.75 3.09 -33.13
C LEU A 9 17.57 2.10 -33.02
N ALA A 10 17.82 0.80 -33.25
CA ALA A 10 16.81 -0.24 -33.07
C ALA A 10 16.44 -0.44 -31.59
N MET A 11 17.42 -0.42 -30.68
CA MET A 11 17.18 -0.50 -29.23
C MET A 11 16.42 0.72 -28.70
N MET A 12 16.78 1.93 -29.14
CA MET A 12 16.06 3.16 -28.80
C MET A 12 14.62 3.18 -29.30
N GLN A 13 14.36 2.65 -30.50
CA GLN A 13 12.99 2.52 -31.03
C GLN A 13 12.18 1.43 -30.32
N GLN A 14 12.84 0.39 -29.81
CA GLN A 14 12.20 -0.67 -29.04
C GLN A 14 11.85 -0.17 -27.62
N ASP A 15 12.75 0.59 -26.98
CA ASP A 15 12.50 1.27 -25.70
C ASP A 15 11.42 2.36 -25.81
N TYR A 16 11.39 3.11 -26.91
CA TYR A 16 10.32 4.08 -27.18
C TYR A 16 8.95 3.40 -27.36
N LYS A 17 8.91 2.24 -28.03
CA LYS A 17 7.67 1.45 -28.21
C LYS A 17 7.22 0.76 -26.92
N ILE A 18 8.12 0.43 -26.00
CA ILE A 18 7.79 -0.12 -24.68
C ILE A 18 7.23 0.98 -23.78
N ARG A 19 7.80 2.20 -23.81
CA ARG A 19 7.34 3.36 -23.02
C ARG A 19 5.99 3.94 -23.48
N HIS A 20 5.56 3.67 -24.72
CA HIS A 20 4.30 4.17 -25.29
C HIS A 20 3.24 3.10 -25.57
N ARG A 21 3.35 1.89 -25.00
CA ARG A 21 2.19 1.00 -24.94
C ARG A 21 1.13 1.66 -24.05
N LYS A 22 0.14 2.28 -24.69
CA LYS A 22 -1.07 2.79 -24.04
C LYS A 22 -1.59 1.71 -23.10
N ALA A 23 -1.61 1.99 -21.79
CA ALA A 23 -2.28 1.15 -20.82
C ALA A 23 -3.71 0.91 -21.34
N PRO A 24 -4.17 -0.35 -21.41
CA PRO A 24 -5.54 -0.62 -21.83
C PRO A 24 -6.50 0.12 -20.88
N PRO A 25 -7.59 0.70 -21.39
CA PRO A 25 -8.54 1.41 -20.57
C PRO A 25 -9.07 0.49 -19.47
N PHE A 26 -9.03 0.97 -18.23
CA PHE A 26 -9.66 0.33 -17.09
C PHE A 26 -11.11 -0.04 -17.44
N ARG A 27 -11.40 -1.34 -17.52
CA ARG A 27 -12.76 -1.86 -17.70
C ARG A 27 -13.25 -2.37 -16.34
N PRO A 28 -14.11 -1.63 -15.63
CA PRO A 28 -14.67 -2.11 -14.37
C PRO A 28 -15.49 -3.37 -14.65
N THR A 29 -15.08 -4.48 -14.05
CA THR A 29 -15.87 -5.72 -14.06
C THR A 29 -17.04 -5.51 -13.10
N ARG A 30 -18.28 -5.76 -13.57
CA ARG A 30 -19.51 -5.71 -12.76
C ARG A 30 -19.32 -6.53 -11.48
N THR A 31 -19.15 -5.83 -10.37
CA THR A 31 -19.18 -6.36 -9.02
C THR A 31 -20.42 -5.80 -8.34
N ARG A 32 -21.07 -6.66 -7.56
CA ARG A 32 -22.32 -6.41 -6.83
C ARG A 32 -22.20 -5.08 -6.06
N THR A 33 -23.21 -4.21 -6.20
CA THR A 33 -23.27 -2.89 -5.55
C THR A 33 -23.24 -3.11 -4.04
N ARG A 34 -22.12 -2.80 -3.38
CA ARG A 34 -22.06 -2.67 -1.93
C ARG A 34 -22.57 -1.26 -1.59
N GLU A 35 -23.32 -1.14 -0.51
CA GLU A 35 -23.56 0.18 0.09
C GLU A 35 -22.20 0.82 0.40
N ALA A 36 -22.08 2.12 0.15
CA ALA A 36 -20.87 2.87 0.45
C ALA A 36 -20.53 2.69 1.95
N PRO A 37 -19.44 2.02 2.32
CA PRO A 37 -19.04 1.89 3.71
C PRO A 37 -18.79 3.29 4.29
N SER A 38 -19.36 3.53 5.46
CA SER A 38 -19.03 4.72 6.26
C SER A 38 -17.53 4.71 6.61
N SER A 39 -16.94 5.88 6.84
CA SER A 39 -15.54 6.01 7.30
C SER A 39 -15.26 5.18 8.56
N ASN A 40 -16.26 5.00 9.42
CA ASN A 40 -16.19 4.20 10.64
C ASN A 40 -15.89 2.70 10.39
N CYS A 41 -15.98 2.25 9.14
CA CYS A 41 -15.67 0.87 8.75
C CYS A 41 -14.16 0.61 8.58
N PHE A 42 -13.33 1.64 8.39
CA PHE A 42 -11.89 1.50 8.16
C PHE A 42 -11.03 2.52 8.92
N LEU A 43 -11.66 3.41 9.70
CA LEU A 43 -10.98 4.33 10.59
C LEU A 43 -11.26 4.08 12.06
N ASP A 44 -10.24 4.35 12.86
CA ASP A 44 -10.27 4.34 14.31
C ASP A 44 -9.74 5.68 14.84
N ASP A 45 -10.55 6.39 15.61
CA ASP A 45 -10.20 7.70 16.19
C ASP A 45 -9.19 7.63 17.33
N ARG A 46 -8.87 6.43 17.84
CA ARG A 46 -7.78 6.24 18.80
C ARG A 46 -6.45 6.62 18.15
N ILE A 47 -5.61 7.34 18.89
CA ILE A 47 -4.26 7.69 18.44
C ILE A 47 -3.43 6.41 18.26
N LEU A 48 -2.65 6.38 17.18
CA LEU A 48 -1.66 5.34 16.92
C LEU A 48 -0.50 5.55 17.89
N ASP A 49 -0.66 4.95 19.07
CA ASP A 49 0.34 4.87 20.12
C ASP A 49 0.53 3.39 20.49
N GLY A 50 1.77 2.91 20.41
CA GLY A 50 2.12 1.49 20.57
C GLY A 50 1.60 0.55 19.46
N PRO A 51 1.83 -0.76 19.59
CA PRO A 51 1.38 -1.77 18.62
C PRO A 51 -0.15 -1.93 18.61
N PRO A 52 -0.77 -2.28 17.46
CA PRO A 52 -2.18 -2.62 17.42
C PRO A 52 -2.46 -3.99 18.07
N SER A 53 -3.72 -4.20 18.47
CA SER A 53 -4.24 -5.55 18.71
C SER A 53 -4.25 -6.33 17.40
N TYR A 54 -3.93 -7.63 17.48
CA TYR A 54 -3.95 -8.56 16.36
C TYR A 54 -4.95 -9.70 16.63
N SER A 55 -6.12 -9.37 17.21
CA SER A 55 -7.21 -10.34 17.38
C SER A 55 -7.81 -10.71 16.03
N LYS A 56 -8.44 -11.88 15.93
CA LYS A 56 -9.20 -12.26 14.73
C LYS A 56 -10.25 -11.22 14.35
N SER A 57 -10.93 -10.65 15.35
CA SER A 57 -11.96 -9.63 15.12
C SER A 57 -11.41 -8.34 14.50
N ASP A 58 -10.16 -7.98 14.82
CA ASP A 58 -9.49 -6.82 14.24
C ASP A 58 -9.07 -7.10 12.78
N PHE A 59 -8.64 -8.33 12.46
CA PHE A 59 -8.37 -8.75 11.08
C PHE A 59 -9.62 -8.80 10.20
N GLU A 60 -10.78 -9.16 10.76
CA GLU A 60 -12.07 -9.16 10.05
C GLU A 60 -12.56 -7.72 9.75
N LYS A 61 -12.16 -6.74 10.57
CA LYS A 61 -12.56 -5.33 10.46
C LYS A 61 -11.36 -4.40 10.68
N PRO A 62 -10.37 -4.41 9.78
CA PRO A 62 -9.14 -3.65 9.96
C PRO A 62 -9.45 -2.15 9.90
N ARG A 63 -9.04 -1.44 10.95
CA ARG A 63 -9.23 0.01 11.06
C ARG A 63 -7.91 0.69 11.37
N LEU A 64 -7.56 1.70 10.58
CA LEU A 64 -6.34 2.47 10.81
C LEU A 64 -6.56 3.45 11.96
N ARG A 65 -5.63 3.48 12.91
CA ARG A 65 -5.62 4.44 14.03
C ARG A 65 -5.15 5.82 13.58
N LYS A 66 -5.60 6.84 14.30
CA LYS A 66 -5.36 8.25 14.00
C LYS A 66 -3.90 8.62 14.23
N CYS A 67 -3.36 9.48 13.39
CA CYS A 67 -1.99 9.95 13.48
C CYS A 67 -1.78 10.79 14.75
N ARG A 68 -0.64 10.60 15.42
CA ARG A 68 -0.23 11.43 16.56
C ARG A 68 0.17 12.85 16.15
N PHE A 69 0.56 13.03 14.88
CA PHE A 69 0.96 14.33 14.36
C PHE A 69 -0.26 15.20 14.03
N HIS A 70 -0.10 16.51 14.21
CA HIS A 70 -1.11 17.48 13.84
C HIS A 70 -0.70 18.23 12.57
N VAL A 71 -1.62 18.38 11.62
CA VAL A 71 -1.41 19.14 10.36
C VAL A 71 -0.94 20.57 10.64
N ALA A 72 -1.38 21.16 11.75
CA ALA A 72 -0.96 22.49 12.16
C ALA A 72 0.54 22.63 12.45
N ASN A 73 1.22 21.52 12.70
CA ASN A 73 2.64 21.48 13.01
C ASN A 73 3.49 21.21 11.77
N ILE A 74 2.89 21.10 10.57
CA ILE A 74 3.66 20.90 9.34
C ILE A 74 4.47 22.16 9.04
N ASP A 75 5.78 22.00 8.94
CA ASP A 75 6.67 23.01 8.39
C ASP A 75 6.62 22.93 6.85
N TRP A 76 5.74 23.73 6.26
CA TRP A 76 5.58 23.77 4.81
C TRP A 76 6.74 24.46 4.08
N GLU A 77 7.57 25.25 4.76
CA GLU A 77 8.75 25.88 4.16
C GLU A 77 9.86 24.85 3.93
N ALA A 78 10.02 23.90 4.86
CA ALA A 78 10.92 22.76 4.72
C ALA A 78 10.33 21.61 3.87
N SER A 79 9.03 21.64 3.57
CA SER A 79 8.33 20.59 2.83
C SER A 79 8.49 20.70 1.32
N ARG A 80 8.32 19.59 0.60
CA ARG A 80 8.32 19.57 -0.86
C ARG A 80 7.32 18.57 -1.43
N CYS A 81 6.83 18.84 -2.64
CA CYS A 81 6.05 17.87 -3.40
C CYS A 81 6.90 16.62 -3.73
N ILE A 82 6.31 15.43 -3.57
CA ILE A 82 6.87 14.17 -4.10
C ILE A 82 6.19 13.81 -5.42
N GLY A 83 4.87 13.98 -5.49
CA GLY A 83 4.09 13.73 -6.70
C GLY A 83 2.65 13.32 -6.43
N GLY A 84 1.91 13.12 -7.51
CA GLY A 84 0.52 12.66 -7.44
C GLY A 84 0.19 11.66 -8.52
N GLY A 85 -0.90 10.92 -8.29
CA GLY A 85 -1.40 9.90 -9.20
C GLY A 85 -2.91 9.76 -9.11
N LEU A 86 -3.41 8.58 -9.48
CA LEU A 86 -4.84 8.31 -9.49
C LEU A 86 -5.49 8.47 -8.12
N ASP A 87 -4.80 8.09 -7.05
CA ASP A 87 -5.42 7.92 -5.73
C ASP A 87 -5.24 9.13 -4.83
N GLY A 88 -4.11 9.81 -4.98
CA GLY A 88 -3.76 10.93 -4.13
C GLY A 88 -2.60 11.77 -4.61
N TYR A 89 -2.23 12.71 -3.74
CA TYR A 89 -1.07 13.58 -3.86
C TYR A 89 -0.21 13.45 -2.61
N SER A 90 1.10 13.43 -2.78
CA SER A 90 2.04 13.20 -1.71
C SER A 90 3.06 14.32 -1.58
N TRP A 91 3.32 14.71 -0.34
CA TRP A 91 4.39 15.63 0.04
C TRP A 91 5.39 14.93 0.95
N MET A 92 6.64 15.34 0.85
CA MET A 92 7.64 15.16 1.90
C MET A 92 7.41 16.28 2.91
N VAL A 93 7.16 15.93 4.17
CA VAL A 93 6.80 16.89 5.22
C VAL A 93 7.63 16.72 6.48
N PHE A 94 7.70 17.79 7.27
CA PHE A 94 8.28 17.81 8.61
C PHE A 94 7.22 18.29 9.59
N PHE A 95 7.11 17.64 10.75
CA PHE A 95 6.24 18.07 11.84
C PHE A 95 7.10 18.74 12.91
N GLY A 96 7.22 20.06 12.84
CA GLY A 96 8.20 20.82 13.62
C GLY A 96 9.62 20.35 13.30
N LYS A 97 10.34 19.83 14.30
CA LYS A 97 11.70 19.30 14.14
C LYS A 97 11.73 17.79 13.79
N GLU A 98 10.59 17.11 13.79
CA GLU A 98 10.51 15.69 13.46
C GLU A 98 10.31 15.50 11.95
N GLY A 99 11.08 14.61 11.33
CA GLY A 99 10.95 14.25 9.92
C GLY A 99 12.27 13.86 9.25
N PRO A 100 12.27 13.59 7.94
CA PRO A 100 11.13 13.73 7.03
C PRO A 100 10.10 12.58 7.11
N TYR A 101 8.85 12.90 6.77
CA TYR A 101 7.75 11.98 6.57
C TYR A 101 7.14 12.17 5.18
N VAL A 102 6.20 11.30 4.81
CA VAL A 102 5.33 11.50 3.66
C VAL A 102 3.90 11.69 4.13
N LEU A 103 3.26 12.75 3.66
CA LEU A 103 1.83 12.94 3.79
C LEU A 103 1.17 12.61 2.45
N LYS A 104 0.42 11.52 2.37
CA LYS A 104 -0.39 11.16 1.20
C LYS A 104 -1.85 11.57 1.43
N MET A 105 -2.30 12.60 0.74
CA MET A 105 -3.71 13.02 0.70
C MET A 105 -4.44 12.28 -0.42
N PHE A 106 -5.67 11.85 -0.16
CA PHE A 106 -6.52 11.20 -1.16
C PHE A 106 -7.49 12.19 -1.82
N TRP A 107 -7.74 12.01 -3.12
CA TRP A 107 -8.68 12.84 -3.87
C TRP A 107 -10.14 12.55 -3.53
N ASP A 108 -10.48 11.27 -3.35
CA ASP A 108 -11.84 10.79 -3.18
C ASP A 108 -12.34 11.05 -1.76
N LEU A 109 -13.46 11.78 -1.65
CA LEU A 109 -14.08 12.18 -0.38
C LEU A 109 -15.26 11.28 0.00
N GLU A 110 -15.83 10.61 -0.98
CA GLU A 110 -16.98 9.73 -0.85
C GLU A 110 -16.66 8.43 -1.57
N HIS A 111 -17.21 7.32 -1.09
CA HIS A 111 -16.92 6.01 -1.64
C HIS A 111 -17.58 5.87 -3.03
N PRO A 112 -16.81 5.83 -4.14
CA PRO A 112 -17.38 5.61 -5.45
C PRO A 112 -17.77 4.13 -5.61
N LYS A 113 -18.60 3.78 -6.60
CA LYS A 113 -19.22 2.44 -6.70
C LYS A 113 -18.26 1.24 -6.76
N HIS A 114 -16.98 1.44 -7.11
CA HIS A 114 -16.08 0.34 -7.50
C HIS A 114 -14.70 0.34 -6.87
N TYR A 115 -14.23 1.45 -6.29
CA TYR A 115 -12.87 1.52 -5.77
C TYR A 115 -12.68 2.76 -4.91
N PHE A 116 -12.41 2.59 -3.64
CA PHE A 116 -12.13 3.69 -2.73
C PHE A 116 -10.72 3.53 -2.15
N ALA A 117 -9.77 4.28 -2.71
CA ALA A 117 -8.37 4.24 -2.31
C ALA A 117 -8.17 4.47 -0.79
N PRO A 118 -8.86 5.45 -0.15
CA PRO A 118 -8.71 5.64 1.29
C PRO A 118 -9.04 4.41 2.13
N GLU A 119 -10.13 3.69 1.84
CA GLU A 119 -10.49 2.46 2.56
C GLU A 119 -9.42 1.40 2.36
N ARG A 120 -9.04 1.13 1.10
CA ARG A 120 -8.05 0.10 0.78
C ARG A 120 -6.73 0.36 1.49
N GLU A 121 -6.21 1.58 1.38
CA GLU A 121 -4.92 1.96 1.94
C GLU A 121 -4.92 1.88 3.47
N CYS A 122 -6.01 2.31 4.12
CA CYS A 122 -6.17 2.22 5.57
C CYS A 122 -6.23 0.77 6.04
N GLN A 123 -7.04 -0.06 5.39
CA GLN A 123 -7.18 -1.46 5.75
C GLN A 123 -5.87 -2.22 5.58
N ASN A 124 -5.19 -2.03 4.44
CA ASN A 124 -3.88 -2.65 4.21
C ASN A 124 -2.84 -2.18 5.24
N ALA A 125 -2.77 -0.87 5.54
CA ALA A 125 -1.86 -0.35 6.55
C ALA A 125 -2.14 -0.93 7.94
N ALA A 126 -3.41 -1.06 8.32
CA ALA A 126 -3.81 -1.66 9.58
C ALA A 126 -3.45 -3.16 9.66
N VAL A 127 -3.74 -3.93 8.59
CA VAL A 127 -3.40 -5.36 8.52
C VAL A 127 -1.89 -5.57 8.63
N LEU A 128 -1.08 -4.81 7.89
CA LEU A 128 0.38 -4.95 7.95
C LEU A 128 0.94 -4.61 9.33
N ALA A 129 0.41 -3.57 10.00
CA ALA A 129 0.78 -3.25 11.37
C ALA A 129 0.36 -4.33 12.39
N MET A 130 -0.77 -5.01 12.17
CA MET A 130 -1.19 -6.15 12.99
C MET A 130 -0.30 -7.37 12.78
N MET A 131 0.13 -7.63 11.53
CA MET A 131 1.10 -8.69 11.24
C MET A 131 2.45 -8.41 11.92
N GLU A 132 2.91 -7.16 11.92
CA GLU A 132 4.15 -6.75 12.59
C GLU A 132 4.06 -7.00 14.10
N ALA A 133 2.99 -6.51 14.74
CA ALA A 133 2.75 -6.73 16.17
C ALA A 133 2.60 -8.22 16.53
N SER A 134 2.02 -9.01 15.64
CA SER A 134 1.87 -10.47 15.81
C SER A 134 3.22 -11.18 15.79
N VAL A 135 4.09 -10.86 14.83
CA VAL A 135 5.44 -11.45 14.73
C VAL A 135 6.29 -11.04 15.93
N ASP A 136 6.27 -9.76 16.32
CA ASP A 136 7.00 -9.26 17.49
C ASP A 136 6.53 -9.93 18.78
N GLY A 137 5.20 -10.06 18.95
CA GLY A 137 4.59 -10.76 20.08
C GLY A 137 4.97 -12.24 20.12
N ALA A 138 4.97 -12.91 18.96
CA ALA A 138 5.35 -14.31 18.87
C ALA A 138 6.82 -14.53 19.26
N VAL A 139 7.72 -13.66 18.82
CA VAL A 139 9.14 -13.69 19.23
C VAL A 139 9.29 -13.49 20.73
N ALA A 140 8.60 -12.51 21.31
CA ALA A 140 8.66 -12.24 22.75
C ALA A 140 8.13 -13.40 23.61
N GLU A 141 7.09 -14.09 23.13
CA GLU A 141 6.48 -15.24 23.82
C GLU A 141 7.11 -16.60 23.43
N SER A 142 8.17 -16.60 22.61
CA SER A 142 8.79 -17.83 22.06
C SER A 142 7.80 -18.75 21.33
N THR A 143 6.76 -18.17 20.73
CA THR A 143 5.83 -18.83 19.82
C THR A 143 6.22 -18.55 18.36
N LYS A 144 5.46 -19.04 17.38
CA LYS A 144 5.81 -18.98 15.95
C LYS A 144 4.58 -18.75 15.09
N VAL A 145 4.71 -17.87 14.10
CA VAL A 145 3.73 -17.73 13.03
C VAL A 145 4.08 -18.73 11.93
N TYR A 146 3.15 -19.63 11.62
CA TYR A 146 3.29 -20.61 10.54
C TYR A 146 2.39 -20.26 9.36
N LEU A 147 3.00 -20.12 8.18
CA LEU A 147 2.27 -19.91 6.93
C LEU A 147 2.39 -21.13 6.00
N ASN A 148 1.33 -21.40 5.23
CA ASN A 148 1.44 -22.23 4.04
C ASN A 148 2.44 -21.53 3.08
N PRO A 149 3.56 -22.19 2.69
CA PRO A 149 4.58 -21.57 1.85
C PRO A 149 4.14 -21.37 0.39
N SER A 150 3.08 -22.06 -0.03
CA SER A 150 2.59 -22.11 -1.42
C SER A 150 1.06 -21.97 -1.48
N PRO A 151 0.48 -20.88 -0.98
CA PRO A 151 -0.98 -20.68 -1.01
C PRO A 151 -1.46 -20.49 -2.46
N LYS A 152 -2.56 -21.17 -2.83
CA LYS A 152 -3.08 -21.13 -4.21
C LYS A 152 -4.53 -20.70 -4.29
N THR A 153 -5.30 -20.96 -3.24
CA THR A 153 -6.74 -20.70 -3.21
C THR A 153 -7.08 -19.51 -2.31
N LYS A 154 -8.31 -18.99 -2.42
CA LYS A 154 -8.82 -18.03 -1.44
C LYS A 154 -8.76 -18.56 0.00
N GLN A 155 -9.02 -19.86 0.17
CA GLN A 155 -8.99 -20.52 1.48
C GLN A 155 -7.57 -20.55 2.06
N ASP A 156 -6.56 -20.84 1.23
CA ASP A 156 -5.15 -20.78 1.66
C ASP A 156 -4.73 -19.36 2.03
N ALA A 157 -5.11 -18.38 1.21
CA ALA A 157 -4.81 -16.98 1.47
C ALA A 157 -5.45 -16.49 2.78
N ALA A 158 -6.71 -16.88 3.04
CA ALA A 158 -7.41 -16.57 4.29
C ALA A 158 -6.76 -17.28 5.49
N ALA A 159 -6.41 -18.55 5.35
CA ALA A 159 -5.71 -19.30 6.40
C ALA A 159 -4.39 -18.63 6.78
N ASN A 160 -3.61 -18.19 5.79
CA ASN A 160 -2.36 -17.47 6.03
C ASN A 160 -2.58 -16.07 6.61
N LEU A 161 -3.60 -15.32 6.16
CA LEU A 161 -3.95 -14.02 6.73
C LEU A 161 -4.26 -14.17 8.23
N TYR A 162 -5.11 -15.13 8.58
CA TYR A 162 -5.53 -15.34 9.97
C TYR A 162 -4.49 -16.06 10.84
N ALA A 163 -3.43 -16.62 10.25
CA ALA A 163 -2.34 -17.23 11.01
C ALA A 163 -1.60 -16.24 11.92
N PHE A 164 -1.68 -14.94 11.63
CA PHE A 164 -1.15 -13.86 12.47
C PHE A 164 -2.05 -13.50 13.66
N THR A 165 -3.22 -14.11 13.80
CA THR A 165 -4.13 -13.76 14.90
C THR A 165 -3.65 -14.34 16.23
N LYS A 166 -3.95 -13.64 17.32
CA LYS A 166 -3.64 -14.12 18.68
C LYS A 166 -4.23 -15.50 18.94
N GLU A 167 -5.45 -15.72 18.48
CA GLU A 167 -6.19 -16.97 18.59
C GLU A 167 -5.47 -18.11 17.84
N SER A 168 -4.88 -17.81 16.68
CA SER A 168 -4.10 -18.78 15.92
C SER A 168 -2.77 -19.13 16.59
N LEU A 169 -2.06 -18.16 17.15
CA LEU A 169 -0.79 -18.39 17.86
C LEU A 169 -0.95 -19.25 19.12
N GLN A 170 -2.13 -19.20 19.75
CA GLN A 170 -2.45 -19.98 20.94
C GLN A 170 -2.99 -21.38 20.60
N SER A 171 -3.27 -21.67 19.33
CA SER A 171 -3.83 -22.94 18.90
C SER A 171 -2.75 -24.02 18.73
N PRO A 172 -2.87 -25.20 19.38
CA PRO A 172 -1.92 -26.31 19.20
C PRO A 172 -1.84 -26.84 17.77
N SER A 173 -2.82 -26.54 16.92
CA SER A 173 -2.90 -27.03 15.54
C SER A 173 -1.94 -26.34 14.57
N GLN A 174 -1.33 -25.20 14.91
CA GLN A 174 -0.38 -24.52 14.03
C GLN A 174 0.99 -25.22 13.95
N HIS A 175 1.26 -26.23 14.78
CA HIS A 175 2.57 -26.87 14.86
C HIS A 175 2.92 -27.81 13.69
N MET A 176 2.04 -27.99 12.70
CA MET A 176 2.26 -28.97 11.63
C MET A 176 2.45 -28.29 10.27
N GLN A 177 3.70 -28.34 9.79
CA GLN A 177 4.13 -28.07 8.41
C GLN A 177 3.77 -26.68 7.86
N GLY A 178 4.58 -25.69 8.19
CA GLY A 178 4.52 -24.36 7.59
C GLY A 178 5.88 -23.67 7.55
N PHE A 179 6.00 -22.64 6.72
CA PHE A 179 7.13 -21.72 6.77
C PHE A 179 7.03 -20.89 8.05
N ASN A 180 8.04 -21.01 8.92
CA ASN A 180 8.13 -20.23 10.15
C ASN A 180 8.59 -18.81 9.82
N MET A 181 7.86 -17.82 10.31
CA MET A 181 8.21 -16.42 10.17
C MET A 181 8.78 -15.88 11.48
N SER A 182 10.06 -15.53 11.48
CA SER A 182 10.75 -14.94 12.62
C SER A 182 10.86 -13.42 12.56
N CYS A 183 10.65 -12.83 11.38
CA CYS A 183 10.63 -11.38 11.16
C CYS A 183 9.85 -11.07 9.88
N LEU A 184 9.28 -9.86 9.82
CA LEU A 184 8.73 -9.33 8.57
C LEU A 184 9.86 -8.78 7.68
N PRO A 185 9.67 -8.77 6.34
CA PRO A 185 10.54 -7.99 5.47
C PRO A 185 10.37 -6.49 5.75
N ARG A 186 11.23 -5.67 5.13
CA ARG A 186 11.18 -4.22 5.29
C ARG A 186 9.92 -3.61 4.66
N LEU A 187 8.88 -3.43 5.48
CA LEU A 187 7.65 -2.73 5.11
C LEU A 187 7.72 -1.25 5.50
N ARG A 188 7.03 -0.39 4.75
CA ARG A 188 6.97 1.05 5.03
C ARG A 188 6.18 1.32 6.31
N LYS A 189 6.77 2.06 7.24
CA LYS A 189 6.07 2.39 8.49
C LYS A 189 4.93 3.39 8.25
N CYS A 190 3.74 3.07 8.77
CA CYS A 190 2.57 3.94 8.77
C CYS A 190 2.43 4.62 10.14
N TYR A 191 2.21 5.93 10.14
CA TYR A 191 2.03 6.75 11.34
C TYR A 191 0.56 7.13 11.57
N GLY A 192 -0.37 6.55 10.81
CA GLY A 192 -1.81 6.72 11.00
C GLY A 192 -2.44 7.75 10.08
N TRP A 193 -3.77 7.87 10.18
CA TRP A 193 -4.56 8.77 9.34
C TRP A 193 -4.78 10.14 10.00
N LEU A 194 -4.94 11.17 9.19
CA LEU A 194 -5.39 12.49 9.62
C LEU A 194 -6.26 13.14 8.55
N LYS A 195 -6.74 14.36 8.81
CA LYS A 195 -7.46 15.15 7.83
C LYS A 195 -6.72 16.43 7.49
N ILE A 196 -6.73 16.79 6.21
CA ILE A 196 -6.20 18.05 5.70
C ILE A 196 -7.33 18.87 5.09
N SER A 197 -7.40 20.15 5.41
CA SER A 197 -8.44 21.02 4.87
C SER A 197 -8.13 21.43 3.43
N GLY A 198 -9.13 21.35 2.56
CA GLY A 198 -9.15 21.96 1.24
C GLY A 198 -8.94 23.47 1.21
N ARG A 199 -8.96 24.14 2.37
CA ARG A 199 -8.72 25.59 2.53
C ARG A 199 -7.54 25.88 3.44
N ASP A 200 -6.65 24.92 3.64
CA ASP A 200 -5.52 25.13 4.53
C ASP A 200 -4.57 26.17 3.93
N SER A 201 -4.72 27.42 4.37
CA SER A 201 -3.94 28.57 3.89
C SER A 201 -2.46 28.49 4.28
N ARG A 202 -2.09 27.53 5.14
CA ARG A 202 -0.69 27.26 5.49
C ARG A 202 0.04 26.52 4.38
N ILE A 203 -0.67 25.85 3.47
CA ILE A 203 -0.06 25.20 2.31
C ILE A 203 0.33 26.28 1.30
N PRO A 204 1.63 26.51 1.02
CA PRO A 204 2.06 27.49 0.05
C PRO A 204 1.53 27.13 -1.33
N TRP A 205 1.19 28.13 -2.14
CA TRP A 205 0.66 27.92 -3.50
C TRP A 205 1.59 27.05 -4.37
N ALA A 206 2.91 27.19 -4.21
CA ALA A 206 3.90 26.38 -4.91
C ALA A 206 3.84 24.87 -4.56
N LEU A 207 3.29 24.52 -3.40
CA LEU A 207 3.07 23.15 -2.94
C LEU A 207 1.62 22.71 -3.09
N TRP A 208 0.73 23.57 -3.59
CA TRP A 208 -0.67 23.23 -3.79
C TRP A 208 -0.81 22.13 -4.86
N PRO A 209 -1.64 21.09 -4.65
CA PRO A 209 -1.81 20.05 -5.64
C PRO A 209 -2.38 20.63 -6.94
N PRO A 210 -1.69 20.49 -8.09
CA PRO A 210 -2.25 20.91 -9.36
C PRO A 210 -3.42 19.99 -9.73
N THR A 211 -4.25 20.47 -10.67
CA THR A 211 -5.18 19.59 -11.37
C THR A 211 -4.39 18.56 -12.19
N LEU A 212 -4.67 17.27 -11.99
CA LEU A 212 -4.03 16.18 -12.71
C LEU A 212 -5.02 15.46 -13.61
N ASP A 213 -4.65 15.25 -14.87
CA ASP A 213 -5.41 14.40 -15.78
C ASP A 213 -4.82 12.98 -15.78
N VAL A 214 -5.51 12.07 -15.10
CA VAL A 214 -5.11 10.65 -15.01
C VAL A 214 -6.02 9.82 -15.90
N GLY A 215 -5.59 9.63 -17.14
CA GLY A 215 -6.38 8.95 -18.16
C GLY A 215 -7.62 9.78 -18.55
N LYS A 216 -8.81 9.34 -18.12
CA LYS A 216 -10.09 10.04 -18.36
C LYS A 216 -10.64 10.72 -17.10
N ILE A 217 -9.90 10.67 -15.99
CA ILE A 217 -10.32 11.18 -14.69
C ILE A 217 -9.49 12.41 -14.38
N GLN A 218 -10.16 13.53 -14.12
CA GLN A 218 -9.52 14.73 -13.61
C GLN A 218 -9.49 14.67 -12.08
N ARG A 219 -8.31 14.81 -11.49
CA ARG A 219 -8.06 14.84 -10.05
C ARG A 219 -7.72 16.25 -9.61
N ARG A 220 -8.37 16.71 -8.55
CA ARG A 220 -8.12 18.01 -7.93
C ARG A 220 -8.47 17.97 -6.44
N MET A 221 -7.78 18.78 -5.64
CA MET A 221 -8.15 19.00 -4.26
C MET A 221 -9.42 19.86 -4.20
N SER A 222 -10.41 19.44 -3.42
CA SER A 222 -11.65 20.19 -3.21
C SER A 222 -11.35 21.35 -2.28
N GLY A 223 -11.57 22.58 -2.74
CA GLY A 223 -11.24 23.78 -1.99
C GLY A 223 -12.16 24.09 -0.81
N ASP A 224 -13.03 23.18 -0.38
CA ASP A 224 -14.14 23.44 0.54
C ASP A 224 -14.43 22.28 1.49
N ARG A 225 -13.71 21.17 1.35
CA ARG A 225 -13.92 19.94 2.12
C ARG A 225 -12.63 19.45 2.75
N GLU A 226 -12.76 18.68 3.81
CA GLU A 226 -11.62 17.98 4.41
C GLU A 226 -11.29 16.73 3.60
N HIS A 227 -10.03 16.61 3.23
CA HIS A 227 -9.48 15.41 2.60
C HIS A 227 -8.87 14.50 3.65
N MET A 228 -9.03 13.21 3.44
CA MET A 228 -8.31 12.21 4.20
C MET A 228 -6.84 12.16 3.76
N ALA A 229 -5.93 11.97 4.71
CA ALA A 229 -4.55 11.70 4.41
C ALA A 229 -3.95 10.67 5.37
N ILE A 230 -2.86 10.04 4.97
CA ILE A 230 -2.08 9.12 5.80
C ILE A 230 -0.64 9.61 5.86
N VAL A 231 -0.06 9.55 7.06
CA VAL A 231 1.35 9.85 7.28
C VAL A 231 2.14 8.55 7.24
N TYR A 232 3.20 8.53 6.44
CA TYR A 232 4.11 7.42 6.33
C TYR A 232 5.55 7.86 6.58
N GLU A 233 6.40 6.89 6.82
CA GLU A 233 7.84 7.04 6.70
C GLU A 233 8.23 7.56 5.31
N TYR A 234 9.23 8.44 5.30
CA TYR A 234 9.93 8.82 4.08
C TYR A 234 11.01 7.80 3.76
N ILE A 235 10.92 7.20 2.59
CA ILE A 235 11.95 6.32 2.03
C ILE A 235 12.78 7.14 1.05
N GLN A 236 14.09 7.15 1.23
CA GLN A 236 15.00 7.88 0.37
C GLN A 236 14.91 7.38 -1.08
N GLU A 237 15.09 8.28 -2.04
CA GLU A 237 15.06 7.93 -3.45
C GLU A 237 16.29 7.09 -3.82
N GLU A 238 16.08 5.78 -3.83
CA GLU A 238 17.11 4.79 -4.15
C GLU A 238 16.59 3.78 -5.16
N ALA A 239 17.51 3.18 -5.93
CA ALA A 239 17.18 2.10 -6.85
C ALA A 239 16.65 0.90 -6.07
N ASN A 240 15.71 0.16 -6.65
CA ASN A 240 15.17 -1.03 -6.01
C ASN A 240 16.22 -2.14 -6.02
N ASP A 241 16.50 -2.69 -4.84
CA ASP A 241 17.26 -3.93 -4.71
C ASP A 241 16.33 -5.12 -5.03
N PRO A 242 16.65 -5.94 -6.05
CA PRO A 242 15.78 -7.06 -6.44
C PRO A 242 15.54 -8.06 -5.31
N LYS A 243 16.53 -8.28 -4.44
CA LYS A 243 16.42 -9.24 -3.33
C LYS A 243 15.46 -8.74 -2.26
N THR A 244 15.62 -7.51 -1.79
CA THR A 244 14.71 -6.88 -0.82
C THR A 244 13.29 -6.80 -1.39
N THR A 245 13.17 -6.49 -2.68
CA THR A 245 11.88 -6.49 -3.39
C THR A 245 11.23 -7.88 -3.39
N ASP A 246 12.01 -8.95 -3.63
CA ASP A 246 11.53 -10.34 -3.58
C ASP A 246 11.00 -10.72 -2.20
N GLU A 247 11.74 -10.36 -1.15
CA GLU A 247 11.34 -10.64 0.22
C GLU A 247 9.97 -10.02 0.54
N VAL A 248 9.74 -8.76 0.13
CA VAL A 248 8.45 -8.08 0.31
C VAL A 248 7.34 -8.71 -0.54
N VAL A 249 7.58 -8.96 -1.82
CA VAL A 249 6.57 -9.52 -2.74
C VAL A 249 6.17 -10.94 -2.32
N THR A 250 7.15 -11.78 -2.01
CA THR A 250 6.94 -13.16 -1.54
C THR A 250 6.20 -13.16 -0.21
N PHE A 251 6.57 -12.29 0.72
CA PHE A 251 5.84 -12.13 1.98
C PHE A 251 4.38 -11.75 1.73
N LEU A 252 4.11 -10.71 0.94
CA LEU A 252 2.74 -10.22 0.70
C LEU A 252 1.87 -11.32 0.08
N TRP A 253 2.37 -12.04 -0.92
CA TRP A 253 1.66 -13.19 -1.50
C TRP A 253 1.39 -14.27 -0.44
N ARG A 254 2.40 -14.67 0.33
CA ARG A 254 2.23 -15.66 1.40
C ARG A 254 1.24 -15.18 2.47
N ALA A 255 1.25 -13.90 2.83
CA ALA A 255 0.36 -13.31 3.81
C ALA A 255 -1.08 -13.11 3.32
N GLY A 256 -1.42 -13.58 2.11
CA GLY A 256 -2.76 -13.54 1.56
C GLY A 256 -3.10 -12.26 0.80
N PHE A 257 -2.11 -11.45 0.41
CA PHE A 257 -2.31 -10.30 -0.45
C PHE A 257 -2.22 -10.70 -1.92
N SER A 258 -3.03 -10.04 -2.75
CA SER A 258 -2.86 -9.99 -4.20
C SER A 258 -2.46 -8.58 -4.62
N PHE A 259 -1.61 -8.46 -5.62
CA PHE A 259 -1.37 -7.18 -6.27
C PHE A 259 -2.49 -6.87 -7.26
N THR A 260 -2.77 -5.59 -7.46
CA THR A 260 -3.69 -5.13 -8.50
C THR A 260 -3.19 -5.48 -9.91
N ASN A 261 -4.00 -5.19 -10.94
CA ASN A 261 -3.68 -5.55 -12.33
C ASN A 261 -2.52 -4.72 -12.94
N TYR A 262 -2.14 -3.61 -12.29
CA TYR A 262 -1.18 -2.64 -12.81
C TYR A 262 -0.29 -2.07 -11.71
N PRO A 263 0.52 -2.88 -11.00
CA PRO A 263 1.53 -2.34 -10.12
C PRO A 263 2.55 -1.57 -10.94
N GLU A 264 3.03 -0.48 -10.37
CA GLU A 264 3.87 0.48 -11.04
C GLU A 264 5.24 0.55 -10.35
N GLU A 265 6.31 0.51 -11.14
CA GLU A 265 7.68 0.60 -10.65
C GLU A 265 7.93 1.84 -9.78
N ARG A 266 7.25 2.96 -10.10
CA ARG A 266 7.36 4.21 -9.33
C ARG A 266 6.90 4.09 -7.88
N ASN A 267 6.09 3.09 -7.56
CA ASN A 267 5.59 2.82 -6.21
C ASN A 267 6.57 1.98 -5.39
N TRP A 268 7.78 1.74 -5.89
CA TRP A 268 8.84 1.03 -5.19
C TRP A 268 10.09 1.91 -5.06
N LYS A 269 10.65 1.99 -3.86
CA LYS A 269 11.94 2.64 -3.57
C LYS A 269 12.75 1.83 -2.57
N GLY A 270 14.02 1.57 -2.86
CA GLY A 270 14.88 0.76 -2.00
C GLY A 270 14.31 -0.63 -1.68
N GLY A 271 13.48 -1.20 -2.58
CA GLY A 271 12.79 -2.48 -2.35
C GLY A 271 11.56 -2.40 -1.44
N VAL A 272 11.10 -1.20 -1.07
CA VAL A 272 9.92 -0.97 -0.23
C VAL A 272 8.74 -0.51 -1.09
N LEU A 273 7.58 -1.15 -0.90
CA LEU A 273 6.32 -0.72 -1.50
C LEU A 273 5.81 0.55 -0.81
N LEU A 274 5.63 1.62 -1.58
CA LEU A 274 5.21 2.93 -1.09
C LEU A 274 3.70 3.11 -1.08
N ASP A 275 3.02 2.61 -2.10
CA ASP A 275 1.57 2.77 -2.29
C ASP A 275 0.86 1.47 -1.90
N LEU A 276 0.21 1.48 -0.73
CA LEU A 276 -0.46 0.28 -0.23
C LEU A 276 -1.79 0.03 -0.95
N SER A 277 -2.25 0.92 -1.82
CA SER A 277 -3.41 0.65 -2.69
C SER A 277 -3.08 -0.32 -3.85
N GLU A 278 -1.79 -0.61 -4.09
CA GLU A 278 -1.34 -1.61 -5.07
C GLU A 278 -1.63 -3.06 -4.66
N ILE A 279 -1.89 -3.29 -3.39
CA ILE A 279 -2.19 -4.60 -2.84
C ILE A 279 -3.61 -4.66 -2.32
N VAL A 280 -4.16 -5.86 -2.23
CA VAL A 280 -5.47 -6.14 -1.63
C VAL A 280 -5.30 -7.40 -0.79
N HIS A 281 -5.60 -7.34 0.49
CA HIS A 281 -5.67 -8.54 1.32
C HIS A 281 -6.89 -9.40 0.94
N VAL A 282 -6.88 -10.69 1.27
CA VAL A 282 -7.92 -11.67 0.85
C VAL A 282 -9.36 -11.34 1.26
N GLU A 283 -9.53 -10.63 2.38
CA GLU A 283 -10.83 -10.12 2.84
C GLU A 283 -11.14 -8.70 2.33
N GLY A 284 -10.18 -8.08 1.65
CA GLY A 284 -10.26 -6.72 1.14
C GLY A 284 -11.11 -6.62 -0.12
N TYR A 285 -11.74 -5.46 -0.31
CA TYR A 285 -12.57 -5.24 -1.47
C TYR A 285 -11.77 -5.22 -2.78
N GLY A 286 -12.19 -6.06 -3.72
CA GLY A 286 -11.59 -6.18 -5.04
C GLY A 286 -10.53 -7.28 -5.14
N TRP A 287 -10.29 -8.06 -4.08
CA TRP A 287 -9.45 -9.26 -4.15
C TRP A 287 -10.08 -10.30 -5.08
N LYS A 288 -9.25 -10.96 -5.89
CA LYS A 288 -9.69 -11.99 -6.85
C LYS A 288 -8.69 -13.13 -6.88
N GLU A 289 -9.19 -14.36 -6.79
CA GLU A 289 -8.34 -15.56 -6.77
C GLU A 289 -7.47 -15.69 -8.03
N ARG A 290 -8.01 -15.32 -9.20
CA ARG A 290 -7.25 -15.31 -10.47
C ARG A 290 -6.05 -14.35 -10.46
N ASP A 291 -6.06 -13.35 -9.59
CA ASP A 291 -5.00 -12.34 -9.43
C ASP A 291 -4.04 -12.71 -8.28
N PHE A 292 -4.39 -13.74 -7.49
CA PHE A 292 -3.57 -14.27 -6.41
C PHE A 292 -2.57 -15.29 -6.92
N ARG A 293 -1.34 -14.83 -7.15
CA ARG A 293 -0.22 -15.63 -7.66
C ARG A 293 1.09 -15.05 -7.17
N SER A 294 2.10 -15.90 -7.06
CA SER A 294 3.48 -15.43 -6.90
C SER A 294 3.88 -14.56 -8.10
N ARG A 295 4.69 -13.53 -7.86
CA ARG A 295 5.18 -12.61 -8.89
C ARG A 295 6.70 -12.68 -8.97
N ASP A 296 7.23 -12.43 -10.17
CA ASP A 296 8.66 -12.23 -10.38
C ASP A 296 9.13 -10.97 -9.66
N ALA A 297 10.03 -11.12 -8.71
CA ALA A 297 10.60 -10.04 -7.93
C ALA A 297 11.57 -9.14 -8.68
N ALA A 298 12.14 -9.61 -9.80
CA ALA A 298 12.94 -8.74 -10.66
C ALA A 298 12.07 -7.65 -11.31
N ARG A 299 10.76 -7.93 -11.46
CA ARG A 299 9.79 -7.04 -12.10
C ARG A 299 8.37 -7.25 -11.55
N PRO A 300 8.09 -6.95 -10.27
CA PRO A 300 6.76 -7.16 -9.69
C PRO A 300 5.69 -6.30 -10.37
N TRP A 301 6.11 -5.20 -11.02
CA TRP A 301 5.31 -4.32 -11.89
C TRP A 301 5.03 -4.88 -13.30
N CYS A 302 5.65 -6.00 -13.70
CA CYS A 302 5.39 -6.65 -14.98
C CYS A 302 4.39 -7.80 -14.83
N ASN A 303 3.43 -7.93 -15.76
CA ASN A 303 2.50 -9.07 -15.82
C ASN A 303 3.16 -10.35 -16.38
N GLY A 304 4.47 -10.54 -16.15
CA GLY A 304 5.23 -11.68 -16.63
C GLY A 304 4.97 -12.93 -15.78
N LEU A 305 4.73 -14.05 -16.45
CA LEU A 305 4.75 -15.38 -15.85
C LEU A 305 6.18 -15.68 -15.38
N VAL A 306 6.33 -16.13 -14.13
CA VAL A 306 7.49 -16.95 -13.76
C VAL A 306 7.25 -18.30 -14.45
N SER A 307 8.09 -18.63 -15.44
CA SER A 307 8.13 -19.95 -16.10
C SER A 307 8.68 -21.01 -15.17
#